data_AF-A0AAV9P6M4-F1
#
_entry.id   AF-A0AAV9P6M4-F1
#
_cell.length_a   1.000
_cell.length_b   1.000
_cell.length_c   1.000
_cell.angle_alpha   90.00
_cell.angle_beta   90.00
_cell.angle_gamma   90.00
#
_symmetry.space_group_name_H-M   'P 1'
#
loop_
_entity.id
_entity.type
_entity.pdbx_description
1 polymer ?
#
loop_
_entity_poly.entity_id
_entity_poly.type
_entity_poly.pdbx_seq_one_letter_code
_entity_poly.pdbx_strand_id
1 'polypeptide(L)'
;MELTSLPQAQRARRCLFSFVLSTSIDLLLASPLRRALQTCTLTFAPALSRGHHIIALPYAEEASDAPCDTGSEPALLRSEFPNISFDHVGAGWWVHEGEYAFEPAALIARAAKLRRWIKARPEKEVVLVAHGFFNHYLTGDVDEKGEQSTPWWDEAELRTYTFEEEGAAFDGGGAEVDGQDGAAIRETEESLKRLGSKKGAGEVRNVNRPGERRNSLSNYGQDGPLVLN
;
A
#
# COMPACT_ATOMS: atom_id res chain seq x y z
N MET A 1 -14.81 -18.72 1.82
CA MET A 1 -13.36 -18.90 1.62
C MET A 1 -12.74 -18.90 3.00
N GLU A 2 -12.30 -20.06 3.46
CA GLU A 2 -11.81 -20.27 4.83
C GLU A 2 -10.39 -19.69 4.94
N LEU A 3 -10.22 -18.69 5.80
CA LEU A 3 -8.95 -17.99 6.04
C LEU A 3 -7.89 -19.00 6.51
N THR A 4 -6.96 -19.32 5.61
CA THR A 4 -6.10 -20.51 5.63
C THR A 4 -5.23 -20.67 6.89
N SER A 5 -4.89 -21.93 7.21
CA SER A 5 -4.18 -22.41 8.41
C SER A 5 -2.65 -22.46 8.25
N LEU A 6 -2.05 -21.65 7.36
CA LEU A 6 -0.61 -21.70 7.11
C LEU A 6 0.18 -21.10 8.30
N PRO A 7 1.31 -21.72 8.72
CA PRO A 7 2.11 -21.22 9.85
C PRO A 7 2.58 -19.76 9.72
N GLN A 8 2.84 -19.32 8.49
CA GLN A 8 3.22 -17.93 8.18
C GLN A 8 2.06 -16.96 8.42
N ALA A 9 0.84 -17.29 7.94
CA ALA A 9 -0.37 -16.52 8.20
C ALA A 9 -0.68 -16.46 9.71
N GLN A 10 -0.48 -17.55 10.44
CA GLN A 10 -0.67 -17.58 11.90
C GLN A 10 0.33 -16.70 12.64
N ARG A 11 1.60 -16.67 12.20
CA ARG A 11 2.64 -15.80 12.78
C ARG A 11 2.39 -14.33 12.45
N ALA A 12 2.03 -14.01 11.21
CA ALA A 12 1.65 -12.66 10.79
C ALA A 12 0.48 -12.14 11.64
N ARG A 13 -0.56 -12.96 11.82
CA ARG A 13 -1.69 -12.66 12.72
C ARG A 13 -1.26 -12.40 14.17
N ARG A 14 -0.29 -13.16 14.71
CA ARG A 14 0.19 -12.95 16.09
C ARG A 14 1.00 -11.66 16.24
N CYS A 15 1.88 -11.36 15.29
CA CYS A 15 2.62 -10.09 15.26
C CYS A 15 1.67 -8.90 15.15
N LEU A 16 0.69 -9.00 14.25
CA LEU A 16 -0.34 -8.00 14.04
C LEU A 16 -1.20 -7.80 15.30
N PHE A 17 -1.60 -8.89 15.97
CA PHE A 17 -2.34 -8.82 17.23
C PHE A 17 -1.53 -8.15 18.34
N SER A 18 -0.25 -8.48 18.49
CA SER A 18 0.62 -7.82 19.47
C SER A 18 0.75 -6.32 19.19
N PHE A 19 0.93 -5.95 17.92
CA PHE A 19 1.02 -4.55 17.49
C PHE A 19 -0.27 -3.77 17.80
N VAL A 20 -1.44 -4.35 17.51
CA VAL A 20 -2.76 -3.75 17.78
C VAL A 20 -2.96 -3.44 19.27
N LEU A 21 -2.42 -4.30 20.15
CA LEU A 21 -2.52 -4.10 21.60
C LEU A 21 -1.53 -3.07 22.14
N SER A 22 -0.37 -2.91 21.51
CA SER A 22 0.70 -2.03 21.99
C SER A 22 0.69 -0.63 21.39
N THR A 23 -0.11 -0.38 20.34
CA THR A 23 -0.06 0.86 19.56
C THR A 23 -1.31 1.70 19.77
N SER A 24 -1.14 3.01 19.91
CA SER A 24 -2.25 3.97 19.85
C SER A 24 -2.65 4.13 18.39
N ILE A 25 -3.79 3.59 17.99
CA ILE A 25 -4.30 3.73 16.62
C ILE A 25 -5.27 4.92 16.62
N ASP A 26 -5.08 5.87 15.73
CA ASP A 26 -5.96 7.03 15.61
C ASP A 26 -7.05 6.81 14.54
N LEU A 27 -6.68 6.16 13.43
CA LEU A 27 -7.55 5.95 12.27
C LEU A 27 -7.35 4.56 11.65
N LEU A 28 -8.47 3.91 11.32
CA LEU A 28 -8.51 2.65 10.57
C LEU A 28 -9.05 2.93 9.16
N LEU A 29 -8.24 2.61 8.15
CA LEU A 29 -8.60 2.65 6.74
C LEU A 29 -8.61 1.23 6.17
N ALA A 30 -9.52 0.98 5.23
CA ALA A 30 -9.53 -0.27 4.48
C ALA A 30 -9.92 -0.03 3.02
N SER A 31 -9.38 -0.84 2.12
CA SER A 31 -9.93 -0.99 0.78
C SER A 31 -11.41 -1.44 0.86
N PRO A 32 -12.31 -0.92 0.01
CA PRO A 32 -13.72 -1.34 -0.04
C PRO A 32 -13.94 -2.76 -0.61
N LEU A 33 -12.88 -3.55 -0.84
CA LEU A 33 -13.01 -4.98 -1.14
C LEU A 33 -13.31 -5.80 0.13
N ARG A 34 -14.28 -6.72 0.04
CA ARG A 34 -14.79 -7.51 1.19
C ARG A 34 -13.68 -8.15 2.02
N ARG A 35 -12.65 -8.73 1.39
CA ARG A 35 -11.52 -9.37 2.08
C ARG A 35 -10.74 -8.39 2.96
N ALA A 36 -10.57 -7.14 2.52
CA ALA A 36 -9.88 -6.11 3.29
C ALA A 36 -10.78 -5.58 4.42
N LEU A 37 -12.07 -5.36 4.15
CA LEU A 37 -13.06 -4.96 5.16
C LEU A 37 -13.18 -6.00 6.29
N GLN A 38 -13.27 -7.29 5.94
CA GLN A 38 -13.30 -8.41 6.89
C GLN A 38 -11.99 -8.49 7.68
N THR A 39 -10.84 -8.42 7.01
CA THR A 39 -9.53 -8.43 7.68
C THR A 39 -9.42 -7.28 8.68
N CYS A 40 -9.75 -6.06 8.26
CA CYS A 40 -9.71 -4.89 9.14
C CYS A 40 -10.65 -5.06 10.34
N THR A 41 -11.89 -5.48 10.10
CA THR A 41 -12.89 -5.70 11.16
C THR A 41 -12.43 -6.74 12.18
N LEU A 42 -11.91 -7.88 11.73
CA LEU A 42 -11.50 -8.99 12.60
C LEU A 42 -10.21 -8.65 13.36
N THR A 43 -9.20 -8.13 12.67
CA THR A 43 -7.90 -7.81 13.26
C THR A 43 -8.01 -6.69 14.28
N PHE A 44 -8.77 -5.64 13.97
CA PHE A 44 -8.85 -4.44 14.79
C PHE A 44 -10.09 -4.40 15.68
N ALA A 45 -10.80 -5.53 15.85
CA ALA A 45 -11.93 -5.65 16.77
C ALA A 45 -11.67 -5.05 18.18
N PRO A 46 -10.48 -5.21 18.81
CA PRO A 46 -10.17 -4.54 20.07
C PRO A 46 -10.12 -3.01 19.99
N ALA A 47 -9.74 -2.43 18.85
CA ALA A 47 -9.78 -0.99 18.63
C ALA A 47 -11.23 -0.53 18.37
N LEU A 48 -11.99 -1.27 17.59
CA LEU A 48 -13.41 -0.97 17.34
C LEU A 48 -14.23 -0.95 18.63
N SER A 49 -13.97 -1.86 19.57
CA SER A 49 -14.65 -1.87 20.87
C SER A 49 -14.31 -0.67 21.76
N ARG A 50 -13.21 0.05 21.47
CA ARG A 50 -12.84 1.32 22.12
C ARG A 50 -13.44 2.55 21.43
N GLY A 51 -14.22 2.37 20.37
CA GLY A 51 -14.91 3.45 19.66
C GLY A 51 -14.21 3.95 18.40
N HIS A 52 -13.13 3.30 17.95
CA HIS A 52 -12.58 3.57 16.62
C HIS A 52 -13.54 3.06 15.53
N HIS A 53 -13.52 3.70 14.37
CA HIS A 53 -14.33 3.32 13.21
C HIS A 53 -13.44 3.10 11.99
N ILE A 54 -13.93 2.28 11.05
CA ILE A 54 -13.23 2.03 9.78
C ILE A 54 -13.80 2.97 8.72
N ILE A 55 -12.91 3.59 7.95
CA ILE A 55 -13.27 4.32 6.74
C ILE A 55 -12.85 3.49 5.52
N ALA A 56 -13.80 3.16 4.66
CA ALA A 56 -13.54 2.53 3.38
C ALA A 56 -13.02 3.56 2.37
N LEU A 57 -11.85 3.31 1.78
CA LEU A 57 -11.17 4.25 0.89
C LEU A 57 -10.80 3.56 -0.44
N PRO A 58 -11.46 3.91 -1.56
CA PRO A 58 -11.33 3.18 -2.83
C PRO A 58 -9.95 3.32 -3.47
N TYR A 59 -9.16 4.33 -3.10
CA TYR A 59 -7.77 4.44 -3.58
C TYR A 59 -6.89 3.26 -3.18
N ALA A 60 -7.29 2.49 -2.16
CA ALA A 60 -6.58 1.30 -1.70
C ALA A 60 -7.04 -0.01 -2.37
N GLU A 61 -7.83 0.05 -3.45
CA GLU A 61 -8.20 -1.12 -4.25
C GLU A 61 -6.96 -1.83 -4.84
N GLU A 62 -7.09 -3.15 -5.04
CA GLU A 62 -6.05 -3.96 -5.66
C GLU A 62 -5.72 -3.48 -7.09
N ALA A 63 -4.52 -3.81 -7.54
CA ALA A 63 -3.97 -3.42 -8.83
C ALA A 63 -4.29 -4.43 -9.96
N SER A 64 -5.53 -4.93 -10.03
CA SER A 64 -5.95 -5.86 -11.09
C SER A 64 -7.45 -5.74 -11.42
N ASP A 65 -7.82 -6.17 -12.62
CA ASP A 65 -9.21 -6.27 -13.11
C ASP A 65 -9.83 -7.65 -12.93
N ALA A 66 -9.14 -8.55 -12.22
CA ALA A 66 -9.64 -9.90 -11.98
C ALA A 66 -11.02 -9.82 -11.30
N PRO A 67 -11.96 -10.74 -11.60
CA PRO A 67 -13.29 -10.73 -10.97
C PRO A 67 -13.25 -10.78 -9.44
N CYS A 68 -12.19 -11.35 -8.84
CA CYS A 68 -12.00 -11.36 -7.39
C CYS A 68 -11.49 -10.02 -6.82
N ASP A 69 -10.96 -9.15 -7.67
CA ASP A 69 -10.45 -7.82 -7.36
C ASP A 69 -11.39 -6.70 -7.80
N THR A 70 -12.52 -7.06 -8.40
CA THR A 70 -13.59 -6.12 -8.71
C THR A 70 -14.44 -5.82 -7.47
N GLY A 71 -14.66 -4.54 -7.22
CA GLY A 71 -15.49 -4.04 -6.14
C GLY A 71 -16.97 -4.41 -6.19
N SER A 72 -17.75 -3.78 -5.31
CA SER A 72 -19.20 -3.95 -5.25
C SER A 72 -19.87 -2.62 -4.97
N GLU A 73 -21.16 -2.55 -5.30
CA GLU A 73 -21.94 -1.34 -5.06
C GLU A 73 -21.92 -0.93 -3.57
N PRO A 74 -21.74 0.36 -3.26
CA PRO A 74 -21.70 0.86 -1.89
C PRO A 74 -22.92 0.47 -1.05
N ALA A 75 -24.11 0.37 -1.66
CA ALA A 75 -25.32 -0.05 -0.96
C ALA A 75 -25.24 -1.49 -0.43
N LEU A 76 -24.69 -2.41 -1.23
CA LEU A 76 -24.45 -3.80 -0.81
C LEU A 76 -23.42 -3.84 0.31
N LEU A 77 -22.30 -3.14 0.15
CA LEU A 77 -21.25 -3.09 1.17
C LEU A 77 -21.74 -2.51 2.50
N ARG A 78 -22.57 -1.45 2.48
CA ARG A 78 -23.20 -0.89 3.69
C ARG A 78 -24.11 -1.89 4.38
N SER A 79 -24.83 -2.71 3.62
CA SER A 79 -25.71 -3.74 4.20
C SER A 79 -24.93 -4.87 4.87
N GLU A 80 -23.77 -5.24 4.32
CA GLU A 80 -22.91 -6.29 4.85
C GLU A 80 -22.04 -5.81 6.03
N PHE A 81 -21.60 -4.54 5.99
CA PHE A 81 -20.68 -3.93 6.96
C PHE A 81 -21.26 -2.63 7.53
N PRO A 82 -22.32 -2.69 8.35
CA PRO A 82 -23.06 -1.50 8.80
C PRO A 82 -22.25 -0.54 9.68
N ASN A 83 -21.12 -1.00 10.23
CA ASN A 83 -20.26 -0.23 11.13
C ASN A 83 -19.05 0.43 10.42
N ILE A 84 -18.99 0.37 9.08
CA ILE A 84 -17.92 0.96 8.27
C ILE A 84 -18.47 2.19 7.56
N SER A 85 -17.73 3.30 7.58
CA SER A 85 -18.06 4.47 6.76
C SER A 85 -17.69 4.22 5.30
N PHE A 86 -18.65 4.45 4.41
CA PHE A 86 -18.49 4.38 2.96
C PHE A 86 -18.68 5.75 2.31
N ASP A 87 -18.43 6.84 3.05
CA ASP A 87 -18.69 8.20 2.58
C ASP A 87 -17.75 8.62 1.44
N HIS A 88 -16.58 7.98 1.35
CA HIS A 88 -15.61 8.17 0.26
C HIS A 88 -15.79 7.19 -0.90
N VAL A 89 -16.77 6.29 -0.83
CA VAL A 89 -16.98 5.24 -1.82
C VAL A 89 -18.14 5.64 -2.73
N GLY A 90 -17.79 6.31 -3.83
CA GLY A 90 -18.73 6.79 -4.85
C GLY A 90 -19.39 5.66 -5.66
N ALA A 91 -20.50 5.96 -6.32
CA ALA A 91 -21.06 5.05 -7.32
C ALA A 91 -20.09 4.88 -8.49
N GLY A 92 -19.94 3.65 -8.99
CA GLY A 92 -19.01 3.33 -10.07
C GLY A 92 -17.55 3.19 -9.66
N TRP A 93 -17.21 3.21 -8.36
CA TRP A 93 -15.81 3.04 -7.92
C TRP A 93 -15.18 1.71 -8.36
N TRP A 94 -16.00 0.68 -8.57
CA TRP A 94 -15.60 -0.67 -9.01
C TRP A 94 -15.46 -0.79 -10.54
N VAL A 95 -15.70 0.30 -11.27
CA VAL A 95 -15.49 0.37 -12.72
C VAL A 95 -14.06 0.84 -12.91
N HIS A 96 -13.18 -0.06 -13.37
CA HIS A 96 -11.73 0.16 -13.48
C HIS A 96 -11.38 1.11 -14.64
N GLU A 97 -11.89 2.33 -14.58
CA GLU A 97 -11.69 3.40 -15.55
C GLU A 97 -11.22 4.68 -14.87
N GLY A 98 -10.55 5.55 -15.64
CA GLY A 98 -10.06 6.84 -15.15
C GLY A 98 -9.12 6.69 -13.95
N GLU A 99 -9.51 7.23 -12.81
CA GLU A 99 -8.72 7.15 -11.57
C GLU A 99 -8.63 5.73 -10.98
N TYR A 100 -9.59 4.86 -11.30
CA TYR A 100 -9.62 3.48 -10.82
C TYR A 100 -9.09 2.48 -11.85
N ALA A 101 -8.56 2.98 -12.97
CA ALA A 101 -7.95 2.15 -13.99
C ALA A 101 -6.72 1.39 -13.44
N PHE A 102 -6.42 0.24 -14.05
CA PHE A 102 -5.41 -0.70 -13.56
C PHE A 102 -4.08 -0.60 -14.32
N GLU A 103 -3.96 0.34 -15.26
CA GLU A 103 -2.70 0.62 -15.93
C GLU A 103 -1.67 1.21 -14.97
N PRO A 104 -0.36 0.92 -15.14
CA PRO A 104 0.68 1.35 -14.21
C PRO A 104 0.66 2.84 -13.88
N ALA A 105 0.47 3.71 -14.88
CA ALA A 105 0.41 5.16 -14.67
C ALA A 105 -0.77 5.59 -13.79
N ALA A 106 -1.94 4.97 -13.96
CA ALA A 106 -3.12 5.24 -13.13
C ALA A 106 -2.90 4.75 -11.68
N LEU A 107 -2.30 3.56 -11.52
CA LEU A 107 -1.97 2.99 -10.20
C LEU A 107 -0.93 3.82 -9.45
N ILE A 108 0.12 4.30 -10.13
CA ILE A 108 1.13 5.21 -9.56
C ILE A 108 0.47 6.50 -9.07
N ALA A 109 -0.37 7.12 -9.91
CA ALA A 109 -1.11 8.34 -9.54
C ALA A 109 -2.07 8.10 -8.37
N ARG A 110 -2.77 6.96 -8.36
CA ARG A 110 -3.70 6.56 -7.29
C ARG A 110 -2.97 6.33 -5.96
N ALA A 111 -1.80 5.68 -6.00
CA ALA A 111 -0.93 5.52 -4.84
C ALA A 111 -0.45 6.88 -4.28
N ALA A 112 0.00 7.79 -5.14
CA ALA A 112 0.38 9.15 -4.75
C ALA A 112 -0.79 9.93 -4.13
N LYS A 113 -2.00 9.80 -4.70
CA LYS A 113 -3.21 10.41 -4.15
C LYS A 113 -3.56 9.85 -2.77
N LEU A 114 -3.45 8.53 -2.58
CA LEU A 114 -3.67 7.89 -1.29
C LEU A 114 -2.70 8.39 -0.23
N ARG A 115 -1.39 8.45 -0.54
CA ARG A 115 -0.38 8.99 0.37
C ARG A 115 -0.67 10.44 0.75
N ARG A 116 -1.00 11.30 -0.22
CA ARG A 116 -1.38 12.69 0.02
C ARG A 116 -2.63 12.80 0.90
N TRP A 117 -3.65 11.96 0.65
CA TRP A 117 -4.86 11.92 1.46
C TRP A 117 -4.54 11.57 2.91
N ILE A 118 -3.70 10.55 3.15
CA ILE A 118 -3.28 10.15 4.49
C ILE A 118 -2.41 11.23 5.14
N LYS A 119 -1.44 11.82 4.43
CA LYS A 119 -0.56 12.87 4.97
C LYS A 119 -1.33 14.12 5.42
N ALA A 120 -2.42 14.45 4.74
CA ALA A 120 -3.27 15.59 5.08
C ALA A 120 -4.18 15.36 6.31
N ARG A 121 -4.19 14.15 6.87
CA ARG A 121 -4.98 13.81 8.05
C ARG A 121 -4.38 14.40 9.33
N PRO A 122 -5.22 14.84 10.29
CA PRO A 122 -4.72 15.22 11.62
C PRO A 122 -4.22 14.02 12.44
N GLU A 123 -4.72 12.81 12.15
CA GLU A 123 -4.33 11.56 12.81
C GLU A 123 -2.85 11.24 12.60
N LYS A 124 -2.17 10.73 13.65
CA LYS A 124 -0.74 10.43 13.62
C LYS A 124 -0.48 8.98 13.29
N GLU A 125 -1.24 8.09 13.90
CA GLU A 125 -1.12 6.64 13.72
C GLU A 125 -2.29 6.11 12.89
N VAL A 126 -2.06 6.01 11.58
CA VAL A 126 -3.05 5.54 10.60
C VAL A 126 -2.71 4.11 10.18
N VAL A 127 -3.69 3.22 10.32
CA VAL A 127 -3.61 1.87 9.78
C VAL A 127 -4.34 1.83 8.45
N LEU A 128 -3.73 1.21 7.45
CA LEU A 128 -4.36 0.91 6.16
C LEU A 128 -4.33 -0.59 5.90
N VAL A 129 -5.51 -1.19 5.67
CA VAL A 129 -5.64 -2.56 5.15
C VAL A 129 -5.91 -2.50 3.65
N ALA A 130 -4.88 -2.81 2.87
CA ALA A 130 -4.88 -2.81 1.40
C ALA A 130 -4.52 -4.20 0.85
N HIS A 131 -3.88 -4.28 -0.32
CA HIS A 131 -3.63 -5.53 -1.03
C HIS A 131 -2.19 -5.65 -1.52
N GLY A 132 -1.75 -6.88 -1.74
CA GLY A 132 -0.34 -7.19 -1.95
C GLY A 132 0.24 -6.52 -3.18
N PHE A 133 -0.46 -6.54 -4.32
CA PHE A 133 0.08 -5.94 -5.54
C PHE A 133 0.04 -4.42 -5.47
N PHE A 134 -1.11 -3.85 -5.09
CA PHE A 134 -1.26 -2.42 -4.91
C PHE A 134 -0.28 -1.83 -3.89
N ASN A 135 0.09 -2.58 -2.83
CA ASN A 135 1.08 -2.12 -1.86
C ASN A 135 2.43 -1.81 -2.49
N HIS A 136 2.86 -2.49 -3.56
CA HIS A 136 4.09 -2.15 -4.27
C HIS A 136 4.02 -0.74 -4.89
N TYR A 137 2.87 -0.34 -5.44
CA TYR A 137 2.66 1.02 -5.92
C TYR A 137 2.64 2.03 -4.77
N LEU A 138 1.96 1.67 -3.67
CA LEU A 138 1.87 2.51 -2.48
C LEU A 138 3.25 2.82 -1.88
N THR A 139 4.18 1.88 -1.92
CA THR A 139 5.51 2.00 -1.31
C THR A 139 6.63 2.41 -2.28
N GLY A 140 6.32 2.64 -3.56
CA GLY A 140 7.34 3.00 -4.56
C GLY A 140 8.21 1.83 -5.01
N ASP A 141 7.76 0.60 -4.75
CA ASP A 141 8.44 -0.65 -5.09
C ASP A 141 8.06 -1.17 -6.49
N VAL A 142 7.75 -0.26 -7.42
CA VAL A 142 7.49 -0.55 -8.84
C VAL A 142 8.32 0.38 -9.72
N ASP A 143 8.59 -0.04 -10.96
CA ASP A 143 9.09 0.86 -12.00
C ASP A 143 7.94 1.56 -12.76
N GLU A 144 8.29 2.35 -13.78
CA GLU A 144 7.32 3.08 -14.61
C GLU A 144 6.38 2.16 -15.42
N LYS A 145 6.73 0.88 -15.59
CA LYS A 145 5.94 -0.13 -16.27
C LYS A 145 5.08 -0.96 -15.31
N GLY A 146 5.15 -0.69 -14.01
CA GLY A 146 4.43 -1.44 -12.98
C GLY A 146 5.09 -2.76 -12.60
N GLU A 147 6.34 -2.98 -13.01
CA GLU A 147 7.10 -4.16 -12.62
C GLU A 147 7.61 -3.98 -11.18
N GLN A 148 7.24 -4.89 -10.28
CA GLN A 148 7.66 -4.81 -8.88
C GLN A 148 9.17 -5.05 -8.71
N SER A 149 9.80 -4.26 -7.84
CA SER A 149 11.22 -4.36 -7.51
C SER A 149 11.51 -5.16 -6.24
N THR A 150 10.48 -5.57 -5.51
CA THR A 150 10.58 -6.32 -4.25
C THR A 150 9.74 -7.61 -4.28
N PRO A 151 10.02 -8.60 -3.41
CA PRO A 151 9.18 -9.79 -3.30
C PRO A 151 7.74 -9.48 -2.86
N TRP A 152 6.82 -10.36 -3.25
CA TRP A 152 5.42 -10.31 -2.85
C TRP A 152 5.23 -10.16 -1.33
N TRP A 153 4.20 -9.41 -0.96
CA TRP A 153 3.71 -9.32 0.41
C TRP A 153 3.06 -10.63 0.84
N ASP A 154 3.33 -11.06 2.07
CA ASP A 154 2.64 -12.19 2.67
C ASP A 154 1.20 -11.81 3.08
N GLU A 155 0.32 -12.81 3.20
CA GLU A 155 -1.05 -12.60 3.71
C GLU A 155 -1.02 -11.96 5.11
N ALA A 156 -1.73 -10.84 5.28
CA ALA A 156 -1.81 -10.07 6.52
C ALA A 156 -0.44 -9.60 7.07
N GLU A 157 0.53 -9.35 6.19
CA GLU A 157 1.83 -8.81 6.57
C GLU A 157 1.73 -7.39 7.13
N LEU A 158 2.37 -7.16 8.29
CA LEU A 158 2.49 -5.85 8.91
C LEU A 158 3.80 -5.17 8.53
N ARG A 159 3.70 -4.06 7.80
CA ARG A 159 4.80 -3.12 7.59
C ARG A 159 4.43 -1.73 8.12
N THR A 160 5.44 -0.99 8.60
CA THR A 160 5.26 0.34 9.21
C THR A 160 6.14 1.36 8.51
N TYR A 161 5.56 2.51 8.18
CA TYR A 161 6.16 3.57 7.38
C TYR A 161 6.01 4.94 8.07
N THR A 162 6.89 5.87 7.73
CA THR A 162 6.82 7.28 8.15
C THR A 162 6.89 8.18 6.92
N PHE A 163 6.13 9.27 6.89
CA PHE A 163 6.29 10.29 5.85
C PHE A 163 7.67 10.95 5.96
N GLU A 164 8.26 11.27 4.82
CA GLU A 164 9.47 12.08 4.78
C GLU A 164 9.13 13.56 4.98
N GLU A 165 10.01 14.27 5.69
CA GLU A 165 9.90 15.72 5.92
C GLU A 165 10.00 16.48 4.59
N GLU A 166 9.29 17.62 4.49
CA GLU A 166 9.25 18.44 3.27
C GLU A 166 10.65 19.00 2.92
N GLY A 167 11.30 18.35 1.95
CA GLY A 167 12.59 18.78 1.39
C GLY A 167 12.98 18.11 0.07
N ALA A 168 12.11 17.29 -0.52
CA ALA A 168 12.41 16.53 -1.74
C ALA A 168 11.54 16.92 -2.95
N ALA A 169 10.99 18.15 -2.98
CA ALA A 169 10.33 18.66 -4.18
C ALA A 169 11.39 18.92 -5.26
N PHE A 170 11.38 18.10 -6.32
CA PHE A 170 12.21 18.29 -7.51
C PHE A 170 11.40 19.06 -8.56
N ASP A 171 11.97 20.13 -9.10
CA ASP A 171 11.34 21.13 -9.99
C ASP A 171 11.27 20.71 -11.47
N GLY A 172 11.16 19.42 -11.76
CA GLY A 172 11.16 18.89 -13.13
C GLY A 172 9.75 18.57 -13.61
N GLY A 173 9.20 19.39 -14.51
CA GLY A 173 7.90 19.20 -15.17
C GLY A 173 7.84 17.98 -16.10
N GLY A 174 7.76 16.78 -15.52
CA GLY A 174 7.44 15.51 -16.15
C GLY A 174 6.35 14.78 -15.38
N ALA A 175 5.83 13.66 -15.92
CA ALA A 175 4.81 12.83 -15.28
C ALA A 175 5.17 12.51 -13.82
N GLU A 176 4.18 12.54 -12.90
CA GLU A 176 4.39 12.36 -11.45
C GLU A 176 5.31 11.16 -11.16
N VAL A 177 6.56 11.43 -10.78
CA VAL A 177 7.51 10.41 -10.32
C VAL A 177 7.39 10.30 -8.81
N ASP A 178 7.35 9.06 -8.29
CA ASP A 178 7.32 8.79 -6.84
C ASP A 178 8.36 9.63 -6.08
N GLY A 179 7.92 10.33 -5.04
CA GLY A 179 8.72 11.30 -4.27
C GLY A 179 8.55 12.78 -4.64
N GLN A 180 7.93 13.10 -5.79
CA GLN A 180 7.58 14.49 -6.16
C GLN A 180 6.17 14.90 -5.71
N ASP A 181 5.39 13.96 -5.16
CA ASP A 181 4.03 14.18 -4.67
C ASP A 181 3.95 14.89 -3.31
N GLY A 182 5.10 15.21 -2.71
CA GLY A 182 5.21 15.79 -1.37
C GLY A 182 4.74 14.84 -0.25
N ALA A 183 4.49 13.56 -0.55
CA ALA A 183 3.95 12.57 0.36
C ALA A 183 4.75 11.26 0.34
N ALA A 184 6.04 11.34 0.01
CA ALA A 184 6.98 10.23 0.09
C ALA A 184 6.94 9.56 1.47
N ILE A 185 7.00 8.23 1.48
CA ILE A 185 7.04 7.42 2.70
C ILE A 185 8.32 6.60 2.73
N ARG A 186 8.84 6.37 3.94
CA ARG A 186 10.01 5.53 4.20
C ARG A 186 9.64 4.43 5.16
N GLU A 187 10.00 3.19 4.84
CA GLU A 187 9.81 2.06 5.75
C GLU A 187 10.66 2.22 7.01
N THR A 188 10.04 1.99 8.17
CA THR A 188 10.71 2.11 9.48
C THR A 188 11.70 0.98 9.72
N GLU A 189 12.75 1.25 10.52
CA GLU A 189 13.73 0.23 10.89
C GLU A 189 13.11 -0.98 11.60
N GLU A 190 12.06 -0.76 12.41
CA GLU A 190 11.37 -1.86 13.09
C GLU A 190 10.71 -2.80 12.09
N SER A 191 10.07 -2.25 11.05
CA SER A 191 9.49 -3.02 9.95
C SER A 191 10.56 -3.82 9.21
N LEU A 192 11.67 -3.18 8.86
CA LEU A 192 12.80 -3.83 8.20
C LEU A 192 13.42 -4.94 9.07
N LYS A 193 13.46 -4.79 10.40
CA LYS A 193 13.90 -5.85 11.33
C LYS A 193 12.93 -7.03 11.35
N ARG A 194 11.62 -6.78 11.32
CA ARG A 194 10.59 -7.84 11.19
C ARG A 194 10.74 -8.60 9.88
N LEU A 195 11.08 -7.90 8.79
CA LEU A 195 11.36 -8.47 7.46
C LEU A 195 12.69 -9.23 7.40
N GLY A 196 13.77 -8.63 7.88
CA GLY A 196 15.12 -9.20 7.88
C GLY A 196 15.22 -10.45 8.75
N SER A 197 14.44 -10.53 9.82
CA SER A 197 14.28 -11.77 10.59
C SER A 197 13.62 -12.92 9.79
N LYS A 198 13.12 -12.67 8.57
CA LYS A 198 12.66 -13.69 7.60
C LYS A 198 13.76 -14.12 6.61
N LYS A 199 14.85 -13.37 6.44
CA LYS A 199 15.93 -13.67 5.49
C LYS A 199 17.26 -13.87 6.22
N GLY A 200 17.82 -15.09 6.14
CA GLY A 200 19.26 -15.25 6.34
C GLY A 200 20.01 -14.28 5.43
N ALA A 201 21.05 -13.63 5.99
CA ALA A 201 21.81 -12.54 5.41
C ALA A 201 21.92 -12.57 3.86
N GLY A 202 21.18 -11.69 3.21
CA GLY A 202 21.23 -11.42 1.78
C GLY A 202 20.77 -10.00 1.57
N GLU A 203 21.72 -9.13 1.22
CA GLU A 203 21.56 -7.69 1.04
C GLU A 203 20.44 -7.40 0.03
N VAL A 204 19.32 -6.83 0.51
CA VAL A 204 18.24 -6.37 -0.38
C VAL A 204 18.68 -5.02 -0.93
N ARG A 205 19.19 -5.00 -2.17
CA ARG A 205 19.45 -3.76 -2.89
C ARG A 205 18.11 -3.09 -3.23
N ASN A 206 17.82 -1.99 -2.54
CA ASN A 206 16.70 -1.13 -2.87
C ASN A 206 17.17 -0.09 -3.90
N VAL A 207 17.08 -0.46 -5.19
CA VAL A 207 17.50 0.36 -6.34
C VAL A 207 16.71 1.67 -6.49
N ASN A 208 15.63 1.87 -5.74
CA ASN A 208 14.83 3.10 -5.73
C ASN A 208 15.15 4.04 -4.56
N ARG A 209 16.18 3.76 -3.74
CA ARG A 209 16.68 4.75 -2.77
C ARG A 209 17.18 6.01 -3.51
N PRO A 210 16.80 7.23 -3.10
CA PRO A 210 17.21 8.47 -3.76
C PRO A 210 18.73 8.63 -3.95
N GLY A 211 19.53 8.07 -3.03
CA GLY A 211 21.00 8.08 -3.11
C GLY A 211 21.59 7.12 -4.15
N GLU A 212 20.92 6.01 -4.46
CA GLU A 212 21.40 4.98 -5.39
C GLU A 212 20.93 5.24 -6.83
N ARG A 213 19.83 6.00 -7.03
CA ARG A 213 19.38 6.50 -8.35
C ARG A 213 20.42 7.36 -9.07
N ARG A 214 21.25 8.12 -8.35
CA ARG A 214 22.29 8.98 -8.97
C ARG A 214 23.36 8.17 -9.70
N ASN A 215 23.63 6.94 -9.28
CA ASN A 215 24.67 6.09 -9.88
C ASN A 215 24.17 5.26 -11.06
N SER A 216 22.87 4.94 -11.14
CA SER A 216 22.34 4.15 -12.27
C SER A 216 22.17 4.98 -13.55
N LEU A 217 21.84 6.27 -13.42
CA LEU A 217 21.71 7.19 -14.55
C LEU A 217 23.05 7.66 -15.12
N SER A 218 24.14 7.69 -14.33
CA SER A 218 25.47 8.07 -14.83
C SER A 218 26.12 7.00 -15.69
N ASN A 219 25.65 5.74 -15.61
CA ASN A 219 26.20 4.61 -16.37
C ASN A 219 25.46 4.37 -17.71
N TYR A 220 24.31 4.99 -17.93
CA TYR A 220 23.57 4.93 -19.20
C TYR A 220 24.13 5.96 -20.19
N GLY A 221 25.35 5.72 -20.68
CA GLY A 221 25.97 6.58 -21.69
C GLY A 221 27.28 6.07 -22.29
N GLN A 222 27.69 4.83 -22.03
CA GLN A 222 29.00 4.34 -22.49
C GLN A 222 29.01 3.01 -23.25
N ASP A 223 27.89 2.30 -23.42
CA ASP A 223 27.91 1.04 -24.17
C ASP A 223 27.18 1.17 -25.51
N GLY A 224 27.97 1.01 -26.58
CA GLY A 224 27.60 1.15 -27.99
C GLY A 224 26.62 0.09 -28.51
N PRO A 225 26.30 0.13 -29.82
CA PRO A 225 25.15 -0.58 -30.37
C PRO A 225 25.37 -2.10 -30.38
N LEU A 226 24.41 -2.85 -29.81
CA LEU A 226 24.34 -4.30 -29.88
C LEU A 226 23.74 -4.75 -31.23
N VAL A 227 24.55 -5.47 -31.99
CA VAL A 227 24.16 -6.18 -33.22
C VAL A 227 23.43 -7.47 -32.82
N LEU A 228 22.23 -7.67 -33.36
CA LEU A 228 21.46 -8.90 -33.22
C LEU A 228 21.83 -9.88 -34.34
N ASN A 229 22.17 -11.13 -33.95
CA ASN A 229 22.10 -12.32 -34.79
C ASN A 229 21.10 -13.30 -34.16
#